data_AF-A0AAD1MED7-F1
#
_entry.id   AF-A0AAD1MED7-F1
#
_cell.length_a   1.000
_cell.length_b   1.000
_cell.length_c   1.000
_cell.angle_alpha   90.00
_cell.angle_beta   90.00
_cell.angle_gamma   90.00
#
_symmetry.space_group_name_H-M   'P 1'
#
loop_
_entity.id
_entity.type
_entity.pdbx_description
1 polymer ?
#
loop_
_entity_poly.entity_id
_entity_poly.type
_entity_poly.pdbx_seq_one_letter_code
_entity_poly.pdbx_strand_id
1 'polypeptide(L)' 'MSDPMMTSVDLIRYAIADQVRELGGDTDKIDQIAMSAAYAIFIGMAADASRQAR' A
#
# COMPACT_ATOMS: atom_id res chain seq x y z
N MET A 1 -7.08 -11.45 14.47
CA MET A 1 -5.75 -10.81 14.44
C MET A 1 -5.67 -10.09 13.11
N SER A 2 -5.57 -8.76 13.13
CA SER A 2 -5.46 -7.97 11.91
C SER A 2 -4.05 -8.13 11.35
N ASP A 3 -3.92 -8.53 10.09
CA ASP A 3 -2.63 -8.60 9.42
C ASP A 3 -2.06 -7.17 9.27
N PRO A 4 -0.82 -6.89 9.69
CA PRO A 4 -0.17 -5.59 9.49
C PRO A 4 -0.20 -5.09 8.04
N MET A 5 -0.15 -6.00 7.07
CA MET A 5 -0.30 -5.66 5.65
C MET A 5 -1.72 -5.24 5.30
N MET A 6 -2.75 -5.94 5.81
CA MET A 6 -4.15 -5.49 5.65
C MET A 6 -4.36 -4.09 6.22
N THR A 7 -3.79 -3.82 7.40
CA THR A 7 -3.90 -2.50 8.05
C THR A 7 -3.22 -1.41 7.21
N SER A 8 -2.07 -1.72 6.60
CA SER A 8 -1.34 -0.78 5.73
C SER A 8 -2.09 -0.51 4.42
N VAL A 9 -2.66 -1.55 3.81
CA VAL A 9 -3.48 -1.43 2.60
C VAL A 9 -4.72 -0.58 2.87
N ASP A 10 -5.44 -0.82 3.97
CA ASP A 10 -6.65 -0.06 4.30
C ASP A 10 -6.38 1.43 4.54
N LEU A 11 -5.25 1.76 5.20
CA LEU A 11 -4.83 3.16 5.37
C LEU A 11 -4.50 3.82 4.03
N ILE A 12 -3.82 3.11 3.12
CA ILE A 12 -3.49 3.65 1.79
C ILE A 12 -4.76 3.81 0.95
N ARG A 13 -5.68 2.82 0.97
CA ARG A 13 -6.99 2.91 0.29
C ARG A 13 -7.71 4.17 0.72
N TYR A 14 -7.84 4.38 2.03
CA TYR A 14 -8.48 5.57 2.57
C TYR A 14 -7.80 6.86 2.09
N ALA A 15 -6.47 6.91 2.10
CA ALA A 15 -5.70 8.10 1.73
C ALA A 15 -5.82 8.46 0.23
N ILE A 16 -5.96 7.48 -0.67
CA ILE A 16 -5.96 7.72 -2.13
C ILE A 16 -7.36 7.70 -2.75
N ALA A 17 -8.38 7.21 -2.04
CA ALA A 17 -9.68 6.89 -2.62
C ALA A 17 -10.32 8.07 -3.37
N ASP A 18 -10.31 9.25 -2.77
CA ASP A 18 -10.94 10.44 -3.37
C ASP A 18 -10.18 10.89 -4.61
N GLN A 19 -8.85 10.93 -4.56
CA GLN A 19 -8.02 11.29 -5.69
C GLN A 19 -8.20 10.32 -6.88
N VAL A 20 -8.27 9.02 -6.61
CA VAL A 20 -8.47 8.00 -7.66
C VAL A 20 -9.87 8.13 -8.28
N ARG A 21 -10.89 8.41 -7.48
CA ARG A 21 -12.26 8.67 -7.98
C ARG A 21 -12.34 9.93 -8.84
N GLU A 22 -11.67 11.01 -8.44
CA GLU A 22 -11.59 12.24 -9.24
C GLU A 22 -10.95 12.00 -10.61
N LEU A 23 -10.03 11.05 -10.70
CA LEU A 23 -9.38 10.63 -11.94
C LEU A 23 -10.22 9.62 -12.75
N GLY A 24 -11.44 9.31 -12.30
CA GLY A 24 -12.35 8.35 -12.95
C GLY A 24 -12.07 6.89 -12.60
N GLY A 25 -11.26 6.60 -11.59
CA GLY A 25 -11.01 5.26 -11.08
C GLY A 25 -12.11 4.76 -10.15
N ASP A 26 -12.29 3.44 -10.11
CA ASP A 26 -13.26 2.75 -9.27
C ASP A 26 -12.60 2.08 -8.04
N THR A 27 -13.41 1.38 -7.24
CA THR A 27 -12.93 0.65 -6.06
C THR A 27 -11.85 -0.38 -6.42
N ASP A 28 -11.96 -1.06 -7.56
CA ASP A 28 -10.97 -2.05 -7.98
C ASP A 28 -9.61 -1.39 -8.26
N LYS A 29 -9.61 -0.19 -8.87
CA LYS A 29 -8.39 0.60 -9.06
C LYS A 29 -7.79 1.08 -7.74
N ILE A 30 -8.62 1.54 -6.80
CA ILE A 30 -8.17 1.94 -5.47
C ILE A 30 -7.47 0.76 -4.78
N ASP A 31 -8.09 -0.42 -4.81
CA ASP A 31 -7.58 -1.62 -4.16
C ASP A 31 -6.27 -2.09 -4.80
N GLN A 32 -6.19 -2.10 -6.14
CA GLN A 32 -4.97 -2.46 -6.87
C GLN A 32 -3.80 -1.52 -6.55
N ILE A 33 -4.05 -0.21 -6.55
CA ILE A 33 -3.01 0.79 -6.26
C ILE A 33 -2.55 0.67 -4.81
N ALA A 34 -3.48 0.56 -3.86
CA ALA A 34 -3.14 0.45 -2.45
C ALA A 34 -2.35 -0.82 -2.13
N MET A 35 -2.73 -1.95 -2.72
CA MET A 35 -1.98 -3.21 -2.58
C MET A 35 -0.57 -3.10 -3.14
N SER A 36 -0.43 -2.50 -4.32
CA SER A 36 0.89 -2.28 -4.96
C SER A 36 1.79 -1.38 -4.13
N ALA A 37 1.23 -0.30 -3.56
CA ALA A 37 1.95 0.63 -2.69
C ALA A 37 2.39 -0.04 -1.37
N ALA A 38 1.49 -0.79 -0.71
CA ALA A 38 1.82 -1.53 0.51
C ALA A 38 2.95 -2.54 0.26
N TYR A 39 2.90 -3.25 -0.86
CA TYR A 39 3.94 -4.19 -1.24
C TYR A 39 5.29 -3.51 -1.53
N ALA A 40 5.28 -2.35 -2.20
CA ALA A 40 6.50 -1.57 -2.43
C ALA A 40 7.15 -1.13 -1.12
N ILE A 41 6.36 -0.70 -0.13
CA ILE A 41 6.84 -0.37 1.21
C ILE A 41 7.47 -1.59 1.87
N PHE A 42 6.78 -2.75 1.84
CA PHE A 42 7.29 -4.00 2.42
C PHE A 42 8.66 -4.39 1.84
N ILE A 43 8.79 -4.39 0.52
CA ILE A 43 10.08 -4.72 -0.12
C ILE A 43 11.15 -3.69 0.25
N GLY A 44 10.81 -2.40 0.26
CA GLY A 44 11.74 -1.34 0.66
C GLY A 44 12.28 -1.56 2.07
N MET A 45 11.40 -1.88 3.02
CA MET A 45 11.78 -2.20 4.40
C MET A 45 12.68 -3.43 4.48
N ALA A 46 12.37 -4.49 3.72
CA ALA A 46 13.19 -5.71 3.69
C ALA A 46 14.60 -5.44 3.10
N ALA A 47 14.68 -4.61 2.06
CA ALA A 47 15.94 -4.19 1.47
C ALA A 47 16.78 -3.34 2.44
N ASP A 48 16.15 -2.41 3.16
CA ASP A 48 16.82 -1.59 4.18
C ASP A 48 17.34 -2.43 5.35
N ALA A 49 16.54 -3.38 5.84
CA ALA A 49 16.97 -4.32 6.87
C ALA A 49 18.19 -5.15 6.40
N SER A 50 18.18 -5.60 5.14
CA SER A 50 19.30 -6.34 4.55
C SER A 50 20.57 -5.49 4.41
N ARG A 51 20.44 -4.17 4.21
CA ARG A 51 21.59 -3.24 4.17
C ARG A 51 22.19 -3.02 5.55
N GLN A 52 21.36 -2.90 6.59
CA GLN A 52 21.82 -2.67 7.97
C GLN A 52 22.48 -3.90 8.61
N ALA A 53 22.20 -5.10 8.09
CA ALA A 53 22.79 -6.35 8.57
C ALA A 53 24.21 -6.64 8.01
N ARG A 54 24.75 -5.78 7.14
CA ARG A 54 26.12 -5.84 6.61
C ARG A 54 27.03 -4.86 7.34
#